data_AF-A0A3Q0J7U3-F1
#
_entry.id   AF-A0A3Q0J7U3-F1
#
_cell.length_a   1.000
_cell.length_b   1.000
_cell.length_c   1.000
_cell.angle_alpha   90.00
_cell.angle_beta   90.00
_cell.angle_gamma   90.00
#
_symmetry.space_group_name_H-M   'P 1'
#
loop_
_entity.id
_entity.type
_entity.pdbx_description
1 polymer ?
#
loop_
_entity_poly.entity_id
_entity_poly.type
_entity_poly.pdbx_seq_one_letter_code
_entity_poly.pdbx_strand_id
1 'polypeptide(L)'
;MFNPLHYLISQDLILDLKSELSSELKSIIVNLMYPPLGFLCLELNRALNTLPLIKDTNTITEIVITKNSTELIELNKMYMKMFNRVLVNEVGSLRSSSSHYKNFVTSILTGFRQPENATDPAQAKQQASLLYVAGEGRRGTEESLINKVMGHESYEQLKLVFREYKNQFGRTVEQSFRKELSGDLLRIHLAIVIGDLQPQTYLTK
;
A
#
# COMPACT_ATOMS: atom_id res chain seq x y z
N MET A 1 24.16 -15.44 -2.32
CA MET A 1 24.23 -16.72 -1.55
C MET A 1 23.87 -16.38 -0.10
N PHE A 2 22.85 -17.01 0.48
CA PHE A 2 22.45 -16.75 1.87
C PHE A 2 23.48 -17.43 2.79
N ASN A 3 24.15 -16.67 3.66
CA ASN A 3 25.09 -17.22 4.63
C ASN A 3 24.37 -17.40 5.98
N PRO A 4 24.01 -18.63 6.37
CA PRO A 4 23.28 -18.89 7.62
C PRO A 4 24.09 -18.52 8.88
N LEU A 5 25.42 -18.51 8.82
CA LEU A 5 26.26 -18.05 9.94
C LEU A 5 26.14 -16.53 10.15
N HIS A 6 25.99 -15.76 9.06
CA HIS A 6 25.74 -14.32 9.14
C HIS A 6 24.37 -14.00 9.76
N TYR A 7 23.37 -14.85 9.50
CA TYR A 7 22.03 -14.72 10.09
C TYR A 7 22.03 -15.03 11.59
N LEU A 8 22.72 -16.08 12.03
CA LEU A 8 22.83 -16.44 13.45
C LEU A 8 23.60 -15.38 14.26
N ILE A 9 24.75 -14.91 13.73
CA ILE A 9 25.53 -13.82 14.35
C ILE A 9 24.71 -12.53 14.42
N SER A 10 23.89 -12.24 13.39
CA SER A 10 23.00 -11.07 13.42
C SER A 10 21.87 -11.20 14.44
N GLN A 11 21.35 -12.41 14.69
CA GLN A 11 20.30 -12.63 15.69
C GLN A 11 20.83 -12.47 17.11
N ASP A 12 22.00 -13.04 17.41
CA ASP A 12 22.64 -12.90 18.72
C ASP A 12 23.02 -11.44 19.00
N LEU A 13 23.58 -10.75 18.01
CA LEU A 13 23.87 -9.32 18.11
C LEU A 13 22.60 -8.47 18.32
N ILE A 14 21.49 -8.81 17.66
CA ILE A 14 20.20 -8.14 17.88
C ILE A 14 19.70 -8.38 19.32
N LEU A 15 19.91 -9.57 19.88
CA LEU A 15 19.51 -9.89 21.25
C LEU A 15 20.36 -9.12 22.27
N ASP A 16 21.68 -9.06 22.07
CA ASP A 16 22.61 -8.32 22.93
C ASP A 16 22.36 -6.80 22.89
N LEU A 17 22.13 -6.24 21.71
CA LEU A 17 21.78 -4.82 21.57
C LEU A 17 20.41 -4.51 22.20
N LYS A 18 19.52 -5.50 22.26
CA LYS A 18 18.24 -5.35 22.98
C LYS A 18 18.44 -5.34 24.50
N SER A 19 19.43 -6.00 25.08
CA SER A 19 19.62 -5.97 26.54
C SER A 19 20.33 -4.69 27.02
N GLU A 20 21.21 -4.10 26.21
CA GLU A 20 22.12 -3.02 26.65
C GLU A 20 21.63 -1.58 26.38
N LEU A 21 20.62 -1.38 25.52
CA LEU A 21 20.25 -0.04 25.03
C LEU A 21 18.91 0.48 25.57
N SER A 22 18.80 1.80 25.78
CA SER A 22 17.57 2.50 26.16
C SER A 22 16.48 2.38 25.07
N SER A 23 15.20 2.45 25.43
CA SER A 23 14.07 2.00 24.60
C SER A 23 14.01 2.61 23.19
N GLU A 24 14.31 3.90 23.04
CA GLU A 24 14.27 4.58 21.74
C GLU A 24 15.50 4.24 20.88
N LEU A 25 16.70 4.31 21.44
CA LEU A 25 17.96 4.02 20.73
C LEU A 25 18.04 2.53 20.34
N LYS A 26 17.56 1.65 21.21
CA LYS A 26 17.40 0.20 20.98
C LYS A 26 16.52 -0.07 19.77
N SER A 27 15.39 0.63 19.63
CA SER A 27 14.49 0.42 18.50
C SER A 27 15.16 0.78 17.18
N ILE A 28 15.88 1.91 17.14
CA ILE A 28 16.57 2.40 15.93
C ILE A 28 17.70 1.45 15.54
N ILE A 29 18.57 1.10 16.50
CA ILE A 29 19.73 0.24 16.22
C ILE A 29 19.30 -1.16 15.80
N VAL A 30 18.30 -1.75 16.47
CA VAL A 30 17.76 -3.06 16.08
C VAL A 30 17.13 -2.99 14.68
N ASN A 31 16.38 -1.93 14.37
CA ASN A 31 15.77 -1.76 13.06
C ASN A 31 16.80 -1.61 11.93
N LEU A 32 17.92 -0.93 12.19
CA LEU A 32 19.04 -0.78 11.24
C LEU A 32 19.81 -2.08 10.98
N MET A 33 19.67 -3.10 11.83
CA MET A 33 20.30 -4.41 11.63
C MET A 33 19.53 -5.30 10.64
N TYR A 34 18.29 -4.95 10.29
CA TYR A 34 17.54 -5.69 9.28
C TYR A 34 17.87 -5.16 7.88
N PRO A 35 17.96 -6.04 6.87
CA PRO A 35 17.98 -5.59 5.49
C PRO A 35 16.70 -4.78 5.21
N PRO A 36 16.71 -3.83 4.23
CA PRO A 36 15.59 -2.93 3.99
C PRO A 36 14.22 -3.62 3.92
N LEU A 37 14.14 -4.76 3.21
CA LEU A 37 12.91 -5.54 3.09
C LEU A 37 12.46 -6.18 4.43
N GLY A 38 13.42 -6.60 5.26
CA GLY A 38 13.15 -7.13 6.60
C GLY A 38 12.63 -6.04 7.55
N PHE A 39 13.18 -4.84 7.46
CA PHE A 39 12.66 -3.68 8.20
C PHE A 39 11.22 -3.34 7.81
N LEU A 40 10.90 -3.33 6.51
CA LEU A 40 9.51 -3.14 6.05
C LEU A 40 8.56 -4.22 6.60
N CYS A 41 9.03 -5.47 6.70
CA CYS A 41 8.25 -6.55 7.29
C CYS A 41 8.00 -6.34 8.79
N LEU A 42 8.98 -5.81 9.53
CA LEU A 42 8.80 -5.43 10.95
C LEU A 42 7.76 -4.32 11.10
N GLU A 43 7.85 -3.27 10.28
CA GLU A 43 6.90 -2.16 10.32
C GLU A 43 5.48 -2.61 9.94
N LEU A 44 5.33 -3.47 8.93
CA LEU A 44 4.05 -4.10 8.61
C LEU A 44 3.53 -4.94 9.78
N ASN A 45 4.37 -5.77 10.39
CA ASN A 45 3.95 -6.59 11.51
C ASN A 45 3.55 -5.74 12.72
N ARG A 46 4.28 -4.66 13.01
CA ARG A 46 3.92 -3.67 14.03
C ARG A 46 2.55 -3.08 13.72
N ALA A 47 2.35 -2.58 12.50
CA ALA A 47 1.13 -1.92 12.06
C ALA A 47 -0.11 -2.84 12.03
N LEU A 48 0.09 -4.13 11.71
CA LEU A 48 -0.98 -5.15 11.68
C LEU A 48 -1.39 -5.63 13.08
N ASN A 49 -0.46 -5.61 14.04
CA ASN A 49 -0.70 -6.09 15.41
C ASN A 49 -0.88 -4.93 16.42
N THR A 50 -1.04 -3.69 15.97
CA THR A 50 -1.37 -2.59 16.89
C THR A 50 -2.72 -2.84 17.56
N LEU A 51 -2.89 -2.30 18.78
CA LEU A 51 -4.18 -2.34 19.46
C LEU A 51 -5.27 -1.73 18.56
N PRO A 52 -6.51 -2.26 18.52
CA PRO A 52 -7.56 -1.80 17.62
C PRO A 52 -7.89 -0.30 17.69
N LEU A 53 -7.56 0.36 18.81
CA LEU A 53 -7.73 1.81 19.03
C LEU A 53 -6.58 2.65 18.46
N ILE A 54 -5.40 2.05 18.23
CA ILE A 54 -4.20 2.67 17.66
C ILE A 54 -4.05 2.10 16.25
N LYS A 55 -4.71 2.73 15.29
CA LYS A 55 -4.75 2.24 13.91
C LYS A 55 -3.56 2.77 13.12
N ASP A 56 -2.68 1.87 12.66
CA ASP A 56 -1.55 2.24 11.80
C ASP A 56 -1.73 1.78 10.34
N THR A 57 -2.92 2.02 9.78
CA THR A 57 -3.19 1.78 8.36
C THR A 57 -2.38 2.69 7.44
N ASN A 58 -1.78 3.76 7.97
CA ASN A 58 -0.93 4.66 7.20
C ASN A 58 0.38 3.95 6.82
N THR A 59 1.06 3.32 7.78
CA THR A 59 2.26 2.52 7.48
C THR A 59 1.97 1.40 6.48
N ILE A 60 0.84 0.68 6.65
CA ILE A 60 0.45 -0.38 5.69
C ILE A 60 0.25 0.22 4.30
N THR A 61 -0.46 1.34 4.20
CA THR A 61 -0.74 2.02 2.93
C THR A 61 0.55 2.48 2.25
N GLU A 62 1.43 3.16 2.98
CA GLU A 62 2.71 3.67 2.48
C GLU A 62 3.61 2.56 1.95
N ILE A 63 3.75 1.47 2.70
CA ILE A 63 4.58 0.35 2.28
C ILE A 63 3.98 -0.35 1.05
N VAL A 64 2.66 -0.56 1.00
CA VAL A 64 2.06 -1.36 -0.07
C VAL A 64 2.00 -0.60 -1.41
N ILE A 65 1.67 0.68 -1.41
CA ILE A 65 1.49 1.42 -2.68
C ILE A 65 2.82 1.90 -3.28
N THR A 66 3.90 1.96 -2.51
CA THR A 66 5.24 2.33 -2.99
C THR A 66 6.02 1.16 -3.61
N LYS A 67 5.44 -0.04 -3.71
CA LYS A 67 6.14 -1.23 -4.19
C LYS A 67 5.62 -1.71 -5.53
N ASN A 68 6.54 -2.11 -6.40
CA ASN A 68 6.21 -2.79 -7.65
C ASN A 68 5.91 -4.28 -7.41
N SER A 69 5.37 -4.95 -8.42
CA SER A 69 4.94 -6.35 -8.31
C SER A 69 6.05 -7.32 -7.88
N THR A 70 7.28 -7.11 -8.34
CA THR A 70 8.44 -7.93 -7.93
C THR A 70 8.78 -7.71 -6.46
N GLU A 71 8.86 -6.45 -6.02
CA GLU A 71 9.10 -6.11 -4.62
C GLU A 71 8.02 -6.65 -3.70
N LEU A 72 6.74 -6.61 -4.12
CA LEU A 72 5.62 -7.16 -3.35
C LEU A 72 5.70 -8.69 -3.20
N ILE A 73 6.17 -9.41 -4.23
CA ILE A 73 6.42 -10.85 -4.15
C ILE A 73 7.53 -11.14 -3.12
N GLU A 74 8.62 -10.38 -3.14
CA GLU A 74 9.71 -10.52 -2.18
C GLU A 74 9.27 -10.17 -0.76
N LEU A 75 8.49 -9.11 -0.60
CA LEU A 75 7.91 -8.67 0.67
C LEU A 75 7.05 -9.77 1.30
N ASN A 76 6.15 -10.39 0.52
CA ASN A 76 5.32 -11.51 0.98
C ASN A 76 6.18 -12.71 1.43
N LYS A 77 7.21 -13.06 0.65
CA LYS A 77 8.14 -14.16 0.98
C LYS A 77 8.91 -13.88 2.27
N MET A 78 9.44 -12.67 2.42
CA MET A 78 10.19 -12.26 3.61
C MET A 78 9.30 -12.23 4.85
N TYR A 79 8.09 -11.67 4.73
CA TYR A 79 7.13 -11.61 5.84
C TYR A 79 6.77 -13.02 6.34
N MET A 80 6.47 -13.95 5.42
CA MET A 80 6.20 -15.35 5.77
C MET A 80 7.40 -16.00 6.47
N LYS A 81 8.62 -15.77 5.97
CA LYS A 81 9.84 -16.31 6.58
C LYS A 81 10.08 -15.77 8.00
N MET A 82 9.80 -14.49 8.24
CA MET A 82 10.07 -13.84 9.53
C MET A 82 9.03 -14.16 10.60
N PHE A 83 7.75 -14.24 10.23
CA PHE A 83 6.65 -14.35 11.21
C PHE A 83 5.86 -15.65 11.13
N ASN A 84 6.14 -16.50 10.13
CA ASN A 84 5.37 -17.71 9.84
C ASN A 84 3.86 -17.41 9.65
N ARG A 85 3.56 -16.29 9.01
CA ARG A 85 2.19 -15.81 8.73
C ARG A 85 2.09 -15.28 7.29
N VAL A 86 0.92 -15.44 6.69
CA VAL A 86 0.65 -14.96 5.33
C VAL A 86 0.16 -13.52 5.41
N LEU A 87 0.94 -12.57 4.88
CA LEU A 87 0.67 -11.12 4.95
C LEU A 87 -0.74 -10.75 4.45
N VAL A 88 -1.17 -11.34 3.33
CA VAL A 88 -2.51 -11.12 2.78
C VAL A 88 -3.62 -11.50 3.77
N ASN A 89 -3.44 -12.62 4.49
CA ASN A 89 -4.42 -13.06 5.49
C ASN A 89 -4.44 -12.13 6.70
N GLU A 90 -3.26 -11.67 7.13
CA GLU A 90 -3.16 -10.69 8.22
C GLU A 90 -3.91 -9.39 7.86
N VAL A 91 -3.71 -8.87 6.64
CA VAL A 91 -4.45 -7.70 6.13
C VAL A 91 -5.96 -7.97 6.07
N GLY A 92 -6.39 -9.13 5.57
CA GLY A 92 -7.80 -9.52 5.54
C GLY A 92 -8.45 -9.57 6.93
N SER A 93 -7.66 -9.91 7.94
CA SER A 93 -8.08 -10.01 9.35
C SER A 93 -8.11 -8.67 10.09
N LEU A 94 -7.64 -7.57 9.48
CA LEU A 94 -7.61 -6.24 10.09
C LEU A 94 -8.98 -5.88 10.67
N ARG A 95 -8.99 -5.63 11.97
CA ARG A 95 -10.16 -5.12 12.71
C ARG A 95 -10.30 -3.61 12.44
N SER A 96 -11.51 -3.09 12.58
CA SER A 96 -11.79 -1.64 12.47
C SER A 96 -11.41 -0.99 11.13
N SER A 97 -11.26 -1.78 10.06
CA SER A 97 -11.00 -1.32 8.69
C SER A 97 -12.08 -1.85 7.75
N SER A 98 -12.50 -1.04 6.77
CA SER A 98 -13.57 -1.44 5.84
C SER A 98 -13.15 -2.64 5.00
N SER A 99 -14.11 -3.50 4.63
CA SER A 99 -13.86 -4.61 3.70
C SER A 99 -13.26 -4.11 2.38
N HIS A 100 -13.74 -2.98 1.87
CA HIS A 100 -13.22 -2.37 0.65
C HIS A 100 -11.75 -1.97 0.76
N TYR A 101 -11.30 -1.41 1.90
CA TYR A 101 -9.88 -1.12 2.11
C TYR A 101 -9.05 -2.41 2.14
N LYS A 102 -9.48 -3.40 2.91
CA LYS A 102 -8.77 -4.69 3.04
C LYS A 102 -8.66 -5.41 1.70
N ASN A 103 -9.74 -5.42 0.93
CA ASN A 103 -9.79 -6.01 -0.41
C ASN A 103 -8.86 -5.27 -1.38
N PHE A 104 -8.82 -3.93 -1.31
CA PHE A 104 -7.92 -3.13 -2.14
C PHE A 104 -6.45 -3.42 -1.84
N VAL A 105 -6.04 -3.36 -0.57
CA VAL A 105 -4.66 -3.68 -0.16
C VAL A 105 -4.29 -5.11 -0.54
N THR A 106 -5.21 -6.06 -0.34
CA THR A 106 -5.02 -7.47 -0.73
C THR A 106 -4.82 -7.62 -2.25
N SER A 107 -5.59 -6.91 -3.07
CA SER A 107 -5.41 -6.94 -4.53
C SER A 107 -4.04 -6.42 -4.97
N ILE A 108 -3.51 -5.39 -4.28
CA ILE A 108 -2.16 -4.89 -4.57
C ILE A 108 -1.13 -5.94 -4.16
N LEU A 109 -1.21 -6.45 -2.93
CA LEU A 109 -0.27 -7.44 -2.39
C LEU A 109 -0.19 -8.74 -3.21
N THR A 110 -1.26 -9.10 -3.91
CA THR A 110 -1.32 -10.30 -4.76
C THR A 110 -0.86 -10.03 -6.21
N GLY A 111 -0.42 -8.81 -6.51
CA GLY A 111 0.21 -8.47 -7.79
C GLY A 111 -0.76 -8.20 -8.92
N PHE A 112 -2.00 -7.78 -8.63
CA PHE A 112 -2.99 -7.45 -9.68
C PHE A 112 -2.70 -6.14 -10.43
N ARG A 113 -1.72 -5.33 -9.99
CA ARG A 113 -1.37 -4.08 -10.68
C ARG A 113 -0.56 -4.36 -11.94
N GLN A 114 -0.99 -3.79 -13.06
CA GLN A 114 -0.30 -3.85 -14.34
C GLN A 114 1.09 -3.20 -14.24
N PRO A 115 2.12 -3.79 -14.86
CA PRO A 115 3.43 -3.17 -14.95
C PRO A 115 3.35 -1.86 -15.74
N GLU A 116 4.30 -0.95 -15.49
CA GLU A 116 4.37 0.30 -16.26
C GLU A 116 4.69 -0.02 -17.73
N ASN A 117 3.75 0.31 -18.60
CA ASN A 117 3.77 0.06 -20.04
C ASN A 117 3.23 1.29 -20.79
N ALA A 118 3.19 1.23 -22.12
CA ALA A 118 2.51 2.25 -22.93
C ALA A 118 1.05 2.41 -22.47
N THR A 119 0.62 3.66 -22.28
CA THR A 119 -0.73 4.01 -21.84
C THR A 119 -1.74 3.91 -22.99
N ASP A 120 -3.00 3.63 -22.66
CA ASP A 120 -4.13 3.57 -23.60
C ASP A 120 -5.11 4.72 -23.33
N PRO A 121 -5.14 5.76 -24.19
CA PRO A 121 -6.05 6.89 -24.05
C PRO A 121 -7.53 6.55 -24.22
N ALA A 122 -7.87 5.56 -25.04
CA ALA A 122 -9.27 5.17 -25.24
C ALA A 122 -9.78 4.44 -23.99
N GLN A 123 -8.97 3.53 -23.45
CA GLN A 123 -9.26 2.85 -22.19
C GLN A 123 -9.34 3.85 -21.03
N ALA A 124 -8.45 4.85 -20.99
CA ALA A 124 -8.46 5.87 -19.94
C ALA A 124 -9.77 6.67 -19.92
N LYS A 125 -10.32 6.99 -21.09
CA LYS A 125 -11.64 7.64 -21.20
C LYS A 125 -12.75 6.79 -20.63
N GLN A 126 -12.75 5.49 -20.95
CA GLN A 126 -13.75 4.54 -20.43
C GLN A 126 -13.63 4.37 -18.92
N GLN A 127 -12.41 4.24 -18.41
CA GLN A 127 -12.13 4.14 -16.97
C GLN A 127 -12.54 5.40 -16.23
N ALA A 128 -12.32 6.59 -16.81
CA ALA A 128 -12.79 7.85 -16.25
C ALA A 128 -14.33 7.89 -16.14
N SER A 129 -15.04 7.48 -17.19
CA SER A 129 -16.52 7.37 -17.13
C SER A 129 -16.96 6.34 -16.09
N LEU A 130 -16.24 5.23 -15.96
CA LEU A 130 -16.55 4.20 -14.97
C LEU A 130 -16.36 4.70 -13.52
N LEU A 131 -15.30 5.49 -13.26
CA LEU A 131 -15.11 6.14 -11.96
C LEU A 131 -16.25 7.13 -11.66
N TYR A 132 -16.72 7.88 -12.65
CA TYR A 132 -17.85 8.80 -12.46
C TYR A 132 -19.12 8.04 -12.11
N VAL A 133 -19.47 7.01 -12.89
CA VAL A 133 -20.65 6.18 -12.63
C VAL A 133 -20.56 5.47 -11.27
N ALA A 134 -19.36 5.10 -10.82
CA ALA A 134 -19.14 4.46 -9.52
C ALA A 134 -19.21 5.44 -8.34
N GLY A 135 -19.09 6.75 -8.57
CA GLY A 135 -19.15 7.79 -7.54
C GLY A 135 -20.24 8.82 -7.83
N GLU A 136 -19.85 10.02 -8.26
CA GLU A 136 -20.74 11.18 -8.41
C GLU A 136 -21.95 10.97 -9.36
N GLY A 137 -21.87 10.01 -10.28
CA GLY A 137 -22.90 9.69 -11.25
C GLY A 137 -24.08 8.87 -10.70
N ARG A 138 -24.08 8.51 -9.41
CA ARG A 138 -25.13 7.70 -8.79
C ARG A 138 -25.46 8.15 -7.36
N ARG A 139 -26.51 7.55 -6.78
CA ARG A 139 -26.77 7.65 -5.34
C ARG A 139 -25.97 6.57 -4.61
N GLY A 140 -25.22 6.97 -3.58
CA GLY A 140 -24.24 6.11 -2.92
C GLY A 140 -22.98 5.92 -3.77
N THR A 141 -22.13 4.99 -3.38
CA THR A 141 -20.83 4.76 -4.03
C THR A 141 -20.65 3.27 -4.33
N GLU A 142 -19.96 2.93 -5.42
CA GLU A 142 -19.54 1.55 -5.77
C GLU A 142 -18.04 1.41 -5.56
N GLU A 143 -17.63 1.27 -4.31
CA GLU A 143 -16.23 1.21 -3.91
C GLU A 143 -15.48 0.06 -4.60
N SER A 144 -16.16 -1.05 -4.89
CA SER A 144 -15.58 -2.20 -5.58
C SER A 144 -15.17 -1.87 -7.02
N LEU A 145 -15.93 -1.02 -7.72
CA LEU A 145 -15.59 -0.58 -9.08
C LEU A 145 -14.43 0.43 -9.05
N ILE A 146 -14.44 1.34 -8.07
CA ILE A 146 -13.33 2.27 -7.83
C ILE A 146 -12.05 1.48 -7.57
N ASN A 147 -12.10 0.51 -6.63
CA ASN A 147 -10.98 -0.38 -6.32
C ASN A 147 -10.46 -1.12 -7.55
N LYS A 148 -11.35 -1.62 -8.41
CA LYS A 148 -10.97 -2.36 -9.62
C LYS A 148 -10.12 -1.49 -10.55
N VAL A 149 -10.53 -0.26 -10.83
CA VAL A 149 -9.74 0.67 -11.67
C VAL A 149 -8.44 1.05 -10.96
N MET A 150 -8.54 1.49 -9.71
CA MET A 150 -7.41 2.08 -8.97
C MET A 150 -6.33 1.06 -8.59
N GLY A 151 -6.70 -0.22 -8.45
CA GLY A 151 -5.81 -1.30 -8.03
C GLY A 151 -5.17 -2.06 -9.19
N HIS A 152 -5.84 -2.10 -10.35
CA HIS A 152 -5.38 -2.84 -11.52
C HIS A 152 -4.46 -2.01 -12.43
N GLU A 153 -4.79 -0.74 -12.69
CA GLU A 153 -4.07 0.04 -13.70
C GLU A 153 -2.68 0.47 -13.25
N SER A 154 -1.75 0.62 -14.20
CA SER A 154 -0.43 1.20 -13.92
C SER A 154 -0.56 2.66 -13.49
N TYR A 155 0.46 3.21 -12.83
CA TYR A 155 0.40 4.59 -12.37
C TYR A 155 0.37 5.59 -13.52
N GLU A 156 1.10 5.33 -14.61
CA GLU A 156 1.04 6.16 -15.81
C GLU A 156 -0.36 6.13 -16.46
N GLN A 157 -1.01 4.96 -16.51
CA GLN A 157 -2.38 4.86 -16.99
C GLN A 157 -3.35 5.62 -16.08
N LEU A 158 -3.23 5.51 -14.75
CA LEU A 158 -4.08 6.25 -13.82
C LEU A 158 -3.94 7.77 -13.95
N LYS A 159 -2.74 8.30 -14.18
CA LYS A 159 -2.54 9.74 -14.47
C LYS A 159 -3.37 10.18 -15.68
N LEU A 160 -3.41 9.34 -16.72
CA LEU A 160 -4.23 9.58 -17.91
C LEU A 160 -5.73 9.51 -17.60
N VAL A 161 -6.17 8.51 -16.83
CA VAL A 161 -7.56 8.39 -16.35
C VAL A 161 -8.00 9.64 -15.60
N PHE A 162 -7.18 10.14 -14.68
CA PHE A 162 -7.53 11.33 -13.88
C PHE A 162 -7.64 12.59 -14.74
N ARG A 163 -6.78 12.72 -15.76
CA ARG A 163 -6.87 13.79 -16.75
C ARG A 163 -8.16 13.70 -17.56
N GLU A 164 -8.50 12.52 -18.07
CA GLU A 164 -9.73 12.30 -18.82
C GLU A 164 -10.99 12.50 -17.96
N TYR A 165 -10.96 12.13 -16.67
CA TYR A 165 -12.05 12.40 -15.73
C TYR A 165 -12.30 13.90 -15.61
N LYS A 166 -11.24 14.70 -15.42
CA LYS A 166 -11.35 16.16 -15.37
C LYS A 166 -11.88 16.75 -16.67
N ASN A 167 -11.40 16.26 -17.81
CA ASN A 167 -11.84 16.72 -19.13
C ASN A 167 -13.32 16.43 -19.38
N GLN A 168 -13.81 15.26 -18.97
CA GLN A 168 -15.19 14.83 -19.21
C GLN A 168 -16.20 15.45 -18.23
N PHE A 169 -15.85 15.58 -16.95
CA PHE A 169 -16.80 15.91 -15.88
C PHE A 169 -16.53 17.25 -15.19
N GLY A 170 -15.46 17.95 -15.55
CA GLY A 170 -15.15 19.29 -15.03
C GLY A 170 -14.70 19.33 -13.56
N ARG A 171 -14.46 18.18 -12.93
CA ARG A 171 -13.97 18.04 -11.55
C ARG A 171 -12.80 17.07 -11.48
N THR A 172 -11.96 17.18 -10.46
CA THR A 172 -10.86 16.22 -10.26
C THR A 172 -11.35 14.96 -9.57
N VAL A 173 -10.66 13.84 -9.80
CA VAL A 173 -10.91 12.58 -9.07
C VAL A 173 -10.72 12.77 -7.57
N GLU A 174 -9.74 13.58 -7.15
CA GLU A 174 -9.57 13.94 -5.73
C GLU A 174 -10.84 14.56 -5.14
N GLN A 175 -11.44 15.54 -5.83
CA GLN A 175 -12.65 16.21 -5.36
C GLN A 175 -13.83 15.24 -5.26
N SER A 176 -13.96 14.34 -6.24
CA SER A 176 -14.98 13.28 -6.23
C SER A 176 -14.77 12.33 -5.05
N PHE A 177 -13.57 11.77 -4.90
CA PHE A 177 -13.29 10.80 -3.84
C PHE A 177 -13.45 11.39 -2.44
N ARG A 178 -13.08 12.66 -2.20
CA ARG A 178 -13.32 13.34 -0.91
C ARG A 178 -14.79 13.44 -0.53
N LYS A 179 -15.72 13.38 -1.50
CA LYS A 179 -17.16 13.39 -1.25
C LYS A 179 -17.74 11.98 -1.09
N GLU A 180 -17.23 11.04 -1.87
CA GLU A 180 -17.80 9.69 -2.00
C GLU A 180 -17.18 8.67 -1.04
N LEU A 181 -15.91 8.82 -0.67
CA LEU A 181 -15.17 7.86 0.14
C LEU A 181 -14.88 8.42 1.53
N SER A 182 -14.61 7.52 2.48
CA SER A 182 -14.20 7.88 3.84
C SER A 182 -13.18 6.90 4.43
N GLY A 183 -12.64 7.23 5.60
CA GLY A 183 -11.74 6.38 6.35
C GLY A 183 -10.44 6.03 5.59
N ASP A 184 -9.94 4.81 5.77
CA ASP A 184 -8.69 4.36 5.14
C ASP A 184 -8.81 4.26 3.63
N LEU A 185 -10.01 3.91 3.16
CA LEU A 185 -10.25 3.76 1.74
C LEU A 185 -10.05 5.10 1.02
N LEU A 186 -10.58 6.19 1.57
CA LEU A 186 -10.29 7.53 1.06
C LEU A 186 -8.78 7.83 1.11
N ARG A 187 -8.14 7.57 2.25
CA ARG A 187 -6.71 7.88 2.43
C ARG A 187 -5.82 7.20 1.40
N ILE A 188 -6.00 5.89 1.18
CA ILE A 188 -5.19 5.14 0.21
C ILE A 188 -5.46 5.60 -1.23
N HIS A 189 -6.71 5.88 -1.59
CA HIS A 189 -7.04 6.38 -2.92
C HIS A 189 -6.46 7.78 -3.17
N LEU A 190 -6.53 8.67 -2.17
CA LEU A 190 -5.92 10.00 -2.28
C LEU A 190 -4.40 9.92 -2.39
N ALA A 191 -3.74 9.03 -1.67
CA ALA A 191 -2.30 8.84 -1.80
C ALA A 191 -1.88 8.43 -3.23
N ILE A 192 -2.70 7.60 -3.89
CA ILE A 192 -2.49 7.23 -5.30
C ILE A 192 -2.76 8.42 -6.23
N VAL A 193 -3.86 9.16 -6.00
CA VAL A 193 -4.28 10.29 -6.85
C VAL A 193 -3.30 11.46 -6.79
N ILE A 194 -2.83 11.81 -5.60
CA ILE A 194 -1.91 12.94 -5.37
C ILE A 194 -0.48 12.56 -5.77
N GLY A 195 -0.19 11.25 -5.87
CA GLY A 195 1.15 10.76 -6.21
C GLY A 195 2.17 10.93 -5.08
N ASP A 196 1.72 11.27 -3.87
CA ASP A 196 2.55 11.47 -2.68
C ASP A 196 3.36 10.23 -2.31
N LEU A 197 2.94 9.05 -2.77
CA LEU A 197 3.54 7.76 -2.45
C LEU A 197 3.91 6.94 -3.71
N GLN A 198 4.08 7.59 -4.86
CA GLN A 198 4.74 6.93 -6.00
C GLN A 198 6.25 6.89 -5.77
N PRO A 199 6.95 5.79 -6.12
CA PRO A 199 8.40 5.66 -5.92
C PRO A 199 9.21 6.83 -6.50
N GLN A 200 8.73 7.38 -7.64
CA GLN A 200 9.39 8.47 -8.36
C GLN A 200 9.24 9.84 -7.66
N THR A 201 8.19 10.04 -6.84
CA THR A 201 7.91 11.32 -6.17
C THR A 201 8.49 11.37 -4.75
N TYR A 202 8.61 10.22 -4.06
CA TYR A 202 9.07 10.18 -2.67
C TYR A 202 10.53 10.62 -2.50
N LEU A 203 11.38 10.43 -3.51
CA LEU A 203 12.78 10.88 -3.49
C LEU A 203 12.97 12.39 -3.75
N THR A 204 11.87 13.13 -3.92
CA THR A 204 11.90 14.58 -4.22
C THR A 204 11.32 15.46 -3.10
N LYS A 205 10.91 14.87 -1.98
CA LYS A 205 10.48 15.56 -0.76
C LYS A 205 11.45 15.25 0.39
#